data_AF-A0A2N3VUF7-F1
#
_entry.id   AF-A0A2N3VUF7-F1
#
_cell.length_a   1.000
_cell.length_b   1.000
_cell.length_c   1.000
_cell.angle_alpha   90.00
_cell.angle_beta   90.00
_cell.angle_gamma   90.00
#
_symmetry.space_group_name_H-M   'P 1'
#
loop_
_entity.id
_entity.type
_entity.pdbx_description
1 polymer ?
#
loop_
_entity_poly.entity_id
_entity_poly.type
_entity_poly.pdbx_seq_one_letter_code
_entity_poly.pdbx_strand_id
1 'polypeptide(L)'
;MLTAAEPLLAHLTPARRVRAAVDRAWNLLAAEVAAAAERAPEVESAVLPLRARISVRAGLGNLATGLRPPATGHDNPHYFDDAACVRAAVLAVVHPGAPREAAELAEFDARYTQDGDGVHGARAVAAAVAAALGGAGVEDTVAAALDELPPDTEIGRNAQHAVKLAHDFAGDTAGAFALVPLLEHQIVDHVYSYGIAAAETVPVALALATASRGTVAEAVPAAACLSRVADSAPALAGALTGALGGGAAIPAPWLDACRTLSGCALPRLAGTDLVELAGLLADTLRHPPGG
;
A
#
# COMPACT_ATOMS: atom_id res chain seq x y z
N MET A 1 5.40 15.45 14.39
CA MET A 1 5.35 14.80 13.07
C MET A 1 6.68 15.05 12.38
N LEU A 2 7.32 14.02 11.84
CA LEU A 2 8.49 14.19 10.96
C LEU A 2 7.98 14.71 9.62
N THR A 3 8.52 15.82 9.14
CA THR A 3 8.06 16.43 7.88
C THR A 3 9.24 16.58 6.94
N ALA A 4 9.01 16.38 5.64
CA ALA A 4 10.00 16.69 4.60
C ALA A 4 10.35 18.21 4.53
N ALA A 5 9.64 19.03 5.32
CA ALA A 5 9.84 20.46 5.50
C ALA A 5 10.80 20.82 6.65
N GLU A 6 11.46 19.85 7.30
CA GLU A 6 12.46 20.13 8.33
C GLU A 6 13.62 21.00 7.79
N PRO A 7 14.10 22.01 8.54
CA PRO A 7 15.19 22.89 8.11
C PRO A 7 16.47 22.14 7.70
N LEU A 8 16.73 20.99 8.35
CA LEU A 8 17.86 20.12 8.07
C LEU A 8 17.84 19.52 6.66
N LEU A 9 16.66 19.38 6.05
CA LEU A 9 16.47 18.81 4.71
C LEU A 9 16.32 19.88 3.63
N ALA A 10 16.28 21.17 3.99
CA ALA A 10 15.97 22.27 3.08
C ALA A 10 16.95 22.40 1.90
N HIS A 11 18.19 21.95 2.07
CA HIS A 11 19.24 21.96 1.03
C HIS A 11 19.07 20.86 -0.03
N LEU A 12 18.16 19.90 0.17
CA LEU A 12 17.91 18.79 -0.75
C LEU A 12 16.84 19.15 -1.78
N THR A 13 16.95 18.57 -2.98
CA THR A 13 15.86 18.57 -3.97
C THR A 13 14.59 17.95 -3.37
N PRO A 14 13.38 18.36 -3.76
CA PRO A 14 12.13 17.82 -3.21
C PRO A 14 12.06 16.27 -3.16
N ALA A 15 12.44 15.60 -4.25
CA ALA A 15 12.47 14.13 -4.31
C ALA A 15 13.43 13.50 -3.27
N ARG A 16 14.59 14.12 -3.05
CA ARG A 16 15.55 13.67 -2.03
C ARG A 16 15.07 13.97 -0.60
N ARG A 17 14.30 15.04 -0.38
CA ARG A 17 13.71 15.35 0.93
C ARG A 17 12.74 14.25 1.37
N VAL A 18 11.88 13.79 0.47
CA VAL A 18 10.91 12.73 0.77
C VAL A 18 11.63 11.43 1.10
N ARG A 19 12.59 10.99 0.27
CA ARG A 19 13.38 9.78 0.55
C ARG A 19 14.13 9.87 1.88
N ALA A 20 14.73 11.03 2.19
CA ALA A 20 15.40 11.25 3.48
C ALA A 20 14.41 11.22 4.66
N ALA A 21 13.20 11.76 4.50
CA ALA A 21 12.17 11.69 5.53
C ALA A 21 11.69 10.25 5.77
N VAL A 22 11.51 9.46 4.70
CA VAL A 22 11.16 8.03 4.77
C VAL A 22 12.27 7.23 5.47
N ASP A 23 13.53 7.38 5.05
CA ASP A 23 14.67 6.71 5.70
C ASP A 23 14.75 7.07 7.19
N ARG A 24 14.63 8.35 7.52
CA ARG A 24 14.63 8.80 8.92
C ARG A 24 13.48 8.19 9.72
N ALA A 25 12.28 8.09 9.15
CA ALA A 25 11.13 7.49 9.82
C ALA A 25 11.36 6.00 10.13
N TRP A 26 11.90 5.24 9.18
CA TRP A 26 12.27 3.83 9.39
C TRP A 26 13.33 3.66 10.48
N ASN A 27 14.41 4.47 10.43
CA ASN A 27 15.47 4.40 11.44
C ASN A 27 14.98 4.78 12.84
N LEU A 28 14.04 5.74 12.97
CA LEU A 28 13.46 6.09 14.26
C LEU A 28 12.59 4.95 14.82
N LEU A 29 11.78 4.30 13.98
CA LEU A 29 11.01 3.13 14.39
C LEU A 29 11.92 1.96 14.79
N ALA A 30 13.00 1.71 14.04
CA ALA A 30 13.96 0.68 14.40
C ALA A 30 14.71 1.00 15.69
N ALA A 31 15.03 2.27 15.96
CA ALA A 31 15.60 2.68 17.24
C ALA A 31 14.65 2.44 18.42
N GLU A 32 13.34 2.68 18.25
CA GLU A 32 12.34 2.33 19.25
C GLU A 32 12.28 0.81 19.51
N VAL A 33 12.40 -0.01 18.47
CA VAL A 33 12.47 -1.48 18.56
C VAL A 33 13.76 -1.94 19.25
N ALA A 34 14.92 -1.39 18.87
CA ALA A 34 16.21 -1.69 19.49
C ALA A 34 16.19 -1.38 21.00
N ALA A 35 15.71 -0.19 21.37
CA ALA A 35 15.60 0.21 22.78
C ALA A 35 14.63 -0.67 23.58
N ALA A 36 13.58 -1.20 22.94
CA ALA A 36 12.68 -2.16 23.58
C ALA A 36 13.36 -3.52 23.80
N ALA A 37 14.12 -4.00 22.81
CA ALA A 37 14.88 -5.25 22.90
C ALA A 37 15.98 -5.19 23.98
N GLU A 38 16.71 -4.08 24.09
CA GLU A 38 17.76 -3.88 25.11
C GLU A 38 17.23 -3.95 26.55
N ARG A 39 15.95 -3.59 26.77
CA ARG A 39 15.31 -3.66 28.09
C ARG A 39 14.76 -5.04 28.43
N ALA A 40 14.68 -5.94 27.45
CA ALA A 40 14.07 -7.25 27.60
C ALA A 40 15.13 -8.29 28.01
N PRO A 41 14.77 -9.30 28.84
CA PRO A 41 15.67 -10.39 29.17
C PRO A 41 16.06 -11.23 27.94
N GLU A 42 15.15 -11.35 26.97
CA GLU A 42 15.38 -11.94 25.66
C GLU A 42 14.74 -11.06 24.58
N VAL A 43 15.29 -11.05 23.36
CA VAL A 43 14.77 -10.20 22.28
C VAL A 43 13.32 -10.57 21.93
N GLU A 44 12.98 -11.86 22.01
CA GLU A 44 11.64 -12.39 21.74
C GLU A 44 10.61 -11.99 22.80
N SER A 45 11.05 -11.64 24.03
CA SER A 45 10.18 -11.20 25.12
C SER A 45 9.99 -9.67 25.16
N ALA A 46 10.58 -8.94 24.20
CA ALA A 46 10.50 -7.49 24.13
C ALA A 46 9.07 -6.98 23.89
N VAL A 47 8.64 -6.06 24.76
CA VAL A 47 7.37 -5.33 24.61
C VAL A 47 7.61 -4.13 23.69
N LEU A 48 7.24 -4.26 22.42
CA LEU A 48 7.41 -3.19 21.44
C LEU A 48 6.41 -2.04 21.65
N PRO A 49 6.81 -0.78 21.43
CA PRO A 49 5.94 0.40 21.58
C PRO A 49 4.98 0.60 20.38
N LEU A 50 4.89 -0.39 19.49
CA LEU A 50 4.10 -0.38 18.27
C LEU A 50 3.53 -1.77 17.98
N ARG A 51 2.51 -1.83 17.13
CA ARG A 51 2.05 -3.07 16.49
C ARG A 51 2.30 -2.97 15.00
N ALA A 52 2.78 -4.06 14.41
CA ALA A 52 3.05 -4.15 12.99
C ALA A 52 2.78 -5.57 12.49
N ARG A 53 2.52 -5.70 11.19
CA ARG A 53 2.53 -7.02 10.53
C ARG A 53 3.88 -7.69 10.68
N ILE A 54 3.90 -9.01 10.52
CA ILE A 54 5.08 -9.82 10.75
C ILE A 54 6.25 -9.43 9.83
N SER A 55 6.00 -9.12 8.55
CA SER A 55 7.01 -8.60 7.62
C SER A 55 7.63 -7.30 8.10
N VAL A 56 6.79 -6.34 8.51
CA VAL A 56 7.24 -5.04 9.00
C VAL A 56 8.03 -5.18 10.29
N ARG A 57 7.58 -6.05 11.21
CA ARG A 57 8.29 -6.34 12.45
C ARG A 57 9.67 -6.98 12.18
N ALA A 58 9.74 -7.93 11.25
CA ALA A 58 10.99 -8.58 10.87
C ALA A 58 11.97 -7.58 10.23
N GLY A 59 11.50 -6.75 9.28
CA GLY A 59 12.35 -5.72 8.67
C GLY A 59 12.83 -4.65 9.66
N LEU A 60 11.98 -4.22 10.60
CA LEU A 60 12.39 -3.34 11.70
C LEU A 60 13.43 -4.00 12.62
N GLY A 61 13.26 -5.28 12.93
CA GLY A 61 14.24 -6.06 13.70
C GLY A 61 15.58 -6.15 12.99
N ASN A 62 15.57 -6.47 11.69
CA ASN A 62 16.77 -6.48 10.84
C ASN A 62 17.46 -5.12 10.80
N LEU A 63 16.69 -4.03 10.66
CA LEU A 63 17.24 -2.67 10.67
C LEU A 63 17.86 -2.31 12.03
N ALA A 64 17.19 -2.71 13.13
CA ALA A 64 17.65 -2.52 14.50
C ALA A 64 18.96 -3.28 14.80
N THR A 65 19.20 -4.43 14.16
CA THR A 65 20.45 -5.20 14.29
C THR A 65 21.55 -4.75 13.32
N GLY A 66 21.31 -3.71 12.53
CA GLY A 66 22.33 -3.07 11.69
C GLY A 66 22.31 -3.45 10.22
N LEU A 67 21.39 -4.32 9.77
CA LEU A 67 21.17 -4.54 8.34
C LEU A 67 20.66 -3.26 7.67
N ARG A 68 20.78 -3.20 6.34
CA ARG A 68 20.31 -2.09 5.52
C ARG A 68 19.49 -2.61 4.34
N PRO A 69 18.51 -1.85 3.83
CA PRO A 69 17.82 -2.21 2.59
C PRO A 69 18.83 -2.42 1.44
N PRO A 70 18.62 -3.42 0.55
CA PRO A 70 17.47 -4.32 0.52
C PRO A 70 17.56 -5.51 1.47
N ALA A 71 18.70 -5.76 2.15
CA ALA A 71 18.87 -6.94 3.01
C ALA A 71 17.84 -7.01 4.15
N THR A 72 17.40 -5.86 4.69
CA THR A 72 16.35 -5.83 5.73
C THR A 72 15.03 -6.41 5.24
N GLY A 73 14.65 -6.14 3.99
CA GLY A 73 13.43 -6.64 3.35
C GLY A 73 13.60 -8.01 2.71
N HIS A 74 14.79 -8.34 2.20
CA HIS A 74 15.11 -9.63 1.58
C HIS A 74 15.28 -10.75 2.62
N ASP A 75 16.04 -10.51 3.71
CA ASP A 75 16.28 -11.49 4.78
C ASP A 75 15.09 -11.53 5.76
N ASN A 76 13.88 -11.64 5.19
CA ASN A 76 12.61 -11.59 5.89
C ASN A 76 11.71 -12.75 5.43
N PRO A 77 11.28 -13.66 6.31
CA PRO A 77 10.43 -14.80 5.92
C PRO A 77 9.10 -14.42 5.26
N HIS A 78 8.68 -13.17 5.40
CA HIS A 78 7.42 -12.63 4.87
C HIS A 78 7.66 -11.50 3.85
N TYR A 79 8.80 -11.51 3.17
CA TYR A 79 9.21 -10.46 2.22
C TYR A 79 8.18 -10.21 1.09
N PHE A 80 7.39 -11.22 0.73
CA PHE A 80 6.47 -11.22 -0.41
C PHE A 80 5.07 -10.68 -0.08
N ASP A 81 4.82 -10.28 1.16
CA ASP A 81 3.50 -9.83 1.60
C ASP A 81 3.15 -8.42 1.13
N ASP A 82 1.88 -8.05 1.29
CA ASP A 82 1.32 -6.80 0.80
C ASP A 82 1.49 -5.59 1.72
N ALA A 83 2.25 -5.68 2.82
CA ALA A 83 2.28 -4.61 3.80
C ALA A 83 2.90 -3.30 3.27
N ALA A 84 3.82 -3.38 2.28
CA ALA A 84 4.30 -2.21 1.55
C ALA A 84 3.28 -1.65 0.55
N CYS A 85 2.39 -2.48 0.00
CA CYS A 85 1.38 -2.07 -0.97
C CYS A 85 0.43 -1.02 -0.38
N VAL A 86 0.00 -1.24 0.87
CA VAL A 86 -0.86 -0.28 1.59
C VAL A 86 -0.18 1.07 1.80
N ARG A 87 1.12 1.08 2.12
CA ARG A 87 1.89 2.33 2.29
C ARG A 87 2.14 3.01 0.95
N ALA A 88 2.37 2.23 -0.11
CA ALA A 88 2.62 2.72 -1.46
C ALA A 88 1.46 3.56 -2.00
N ALA A 89 0.22 3.20 -1.67
CA ALA A 89 -0.96 3.98 -2.03
C ALA A 89 -0.89 5.45 -1.52
N VAL A 90 -0.31 5.66 -0.34
CA VAL A 90 -0.12 7.02 0.21
C VAL A 90 1.13 7.68 -0.36
N LEU A 91 2.23 6.94 -0.55
CA LEU A 91 3.46 7.51 -1.13
C LEU A 91 3.24 8.03 -2.56
N ALA A 92 2.31 7.44 -3.31
CA ALA A 92 1.94 7.86 -4.66
C ALA A 92 1.51 9.33 -4.76
N VAL A 93 0.96 9.91 -3.68
CA VAL A 93 0.51 11.32 -3.69
C VAL A 93 1.65 12.30 -3.96
N VAL A 94 2.90 11.89 -3.72
CA VAL A 94 4.10 12.71 -4.00
C VAL A 94 4.30 12.96 -5.50
N HIS A 95 3.78 12.07 -6.35
CA HIS A 95 4.00 12.07 -7.79
C HIS A 95 2.68 11.93 -8.58
N PRO A 96 1.71 12.85 -8.44
CA PRO A 96 0.44 12.78 -9.17
C PRO A 96 0.70 12.85 -10.68
N GLY A 97 0.15 11.91 -11.44
CA GLY A 97 0.35 11.82 -12.89
C GLY A 97 1.75 11.36 -13.31
N ALA A 98 2.58 10.90 -12.38
CA ALA A 98 3.93 10.41 -12.63
C ALA A 98 4.11 8.98 -12.08
N PRO A 99 3.52 7.96 -12.75
CA PRO A 99 3.47 6.58 -12.25
C PRO A 99 4.85 5.98 -11.99
N ARG A 100 5.81 6.28 -12.87
CA ARG A 100 7.16 5.72 -12.77
C ARG A 100 7.90 6.23 -11.54
N GLU A 101 7.85 7.53 -11.31
CA GLU A 101 8.46 8.18 -10.16
C GLU A 101 7.79 7.73 -8.84
N ALA A 102 6.47 7.53 -8.86
CA ALA A 102 5.74 6.96 -7.74
C ALA A 102 6.19 5.53 -7.42
N ALA A 103 6.33 4.66 -8.44
CA ALA A 103 6.83 3.31 -8.29
C ALA A 103 8.27 3.27 -7.73
N GLU A 104 9.15 4.17 -8.18
CA GLU A 104 10.52 4.27 -7.68
C GLU A 104 10.63 4.78 -6.24
N LEU A 105 9.68 5.60 -5.78
CA LEU A 105 9.59 6.01 -4.37
C LEU A 105 9.04 4.87 -3.52
N ALA A 106 8.00 4.18 -4.00
CA ALA A 106 7.41 3.04 -3.31
C ALA A 106 8.39 1.88 -3.15
N GLU A 107 9.19 1.58 -4.18
CA GLU A 107 10.25 0.56 -4.08
C GLU A 107 11.29 0.91 -3.01
N PHE A 108 11.66 2.18 -2.90
CA PHE A 108 12.60 2.62 -1.88
C PHE A 108 12.08 2.42 -0.45
N ASP A 109 10.80 2.68 -0.21
CA ASP A 109 10.15 2.34 1.05
C ASP A 109 10.02 0.83 1.26
N ALA A 110 9.56 0.11 0.23
CA ALA A 110 9.23 -1.31 0.33
C ALA A 110 10.45 -2.15 0.70
N ARG A 111 11.63 -1.84 0.17
CA ARG A 111 12.89 -2.58 0.45
C ARG A 111 13.32 -2.59 1.92
N TYR A 112 12.71 -1.77 2.78
CA TYR A 112 12.93 -1.88 4.23
C TYR A 112 12.33 -3.14 4.83
N THR A 113 11.21 -3.61 4.28
CA THR A 113 10.41 -4.68 4.90
C THR A 113 9.97 -5.78 3.94
N GLN A 114 10.09 -5.57 2.62
CA GLN A 114 9.67 -6.48 1.55
C GLN A 114 10.79 -6.69 0.53
N ASP A 115 10.63 -7.73 -0.27
CA ASP A 115 11.39 -8.01 -1.48
C ASP A 115 10.49 -8.75 -2.49
N GLY A 116 10.97 -9.02 -3.71
CA GLY A 116 10.21 -9.78 -4.73
C GLY A 116 8.79 -9.24 -4.94
N ASP A 117 7.79 -10.13 -4.86
CA ASP A 117 6.38 -9.79 -5.10
C ASP A 117 5.84 -8.69 -4.17
N GLY A 118 6.35 -8.58 -2.95
CA GLY A 118 5.97 -7.49 -2.03
C GLY A 118 6.45 -6.12 -2.52
N VAL A 119 7.64 -6.05 -3.13
CA VAL A 119 8.15 -4.84 -3.78
C VAL A 119 7.44 -4.58 -5.10
N HIS A 120 7.23 -5.60 -5.94
CA HIS A 120 6.49 -5.46 -7.20
C HIS A 120 5.06 -4.95 -6.96
N GLY A 121 4.36 -5.49 -5.95
CA GLY A 121 3.03 -5.03 -5.56
C GLY A 121 3.02 -3.57 -5.10
N ALA A 122 4.01 -3.16 -4.31
CA ALA A 122 4.13 -1.77 -3.87
C ALA A 122 4.34 -0.81 -5.05
N ARG A 123 5.17 -1.20 -6.02
CA ARG A 123 5.39 -0.43 -7.24
C ARG A 123 4.11 -0.29 -8.06
N ALA A 124 3.41 -1.40 -8.28
CA ALA A 124 2.16 -1.43 -9.04
C ALA A 124 1.07 -0.56 -8.42
N VAL A 125 0.86 -0.67 -7.10
CA VAL A 125 -0.14 0.15 -6.39
C VAL A 125 0.22 1.64 -6.47
N ALA A 126 1.50 2.00 -6.27
CA ALA A 126 1.90 3.40 -6.38
C ALA A 126 1.74 3.96 -7.79
N ALA A 127 2.11 3.19 -8.82
CA ALA A 127 1.96 3.60 -10.22
C ALA A 127 0.49 3.83 -10.58
N ALA A 128 -0.40 2.90 -10.22
CA ALA A 128 -1.84 3.04 -10.47
C ALA A 128 -2.44 4.23 -9.72
N VAL A 129 -2.18 4.38 -8.42
CA VAL A 129 -2.71 5.52 -7.66
C VAL A 129 -2.18 6.84 -8.22
N ALA A 130 -0.90 6.93 -8.57
CA ALA A 130 -0.33 8.12 -9.20
C ALA A 130 -0.98 8.43 -10.55
N ALA A 131 -1.23 7.43 -11.40
CA ALA A 131 -1.93 7.60 -12.66
C ALA A 131 -3.35 8.16 -12.45
N ALA A 132 -4.12 7.56 -11.55
CA ALA A 132 -5.48 8.01 -11.22
C ALA A 132 -5.49 9.45 -10.67
N LEU A 133 -4.56 9.79 -9.77
CA LEU A 133 -4.40 11.17 -9.27
C LEU A 133 -3.99 12.17 -10.36
N GLY A 134 -3.37 11.70 -11.45
CA GLY A 134 -3.09 12.47 -12.66
C GLY A 134 -4.27 12.62 -13.62
N GLY A 135 -5.43 12.03 -13.31
CA GLY A 135 -6.63 12.06 -14.13
C GLY A 135 -6.76 10.92 -15.13
N ALA A 136 -5.98 9.85 -14.99
CA ALA A 136 -6.11 8.66 -15.82
C ALA A 136 -7.45 7.95 -15.59
N GLY A 137 -8.00 7.33 -16.64
CA GLY A 137 -9.16 6.46 -16.52
C GLY A 137 -8.81 5.12 -15.85
N VAL A 138 -9.83 4.26 -15.64
CA VAL A 138 -9.67 2.93 -15.03
C VAL A 138 -8.65 2.08 -15.80
N GLU A 139 -8.79 2.00 -17.12
CA GLU A 139 -7.92 1.19 -17.98
C GLU A 139 -6.46 1.63 -17.91
N ASP A 140 -6.20 2.93 -18.07
CA ASP A 140 -4.84 3.49 -18.00
C ASP A 140 -4.24 3.36 -16.58
N THR A 141 -5.07 3.44 -15.55
CA THR A 141 -4.68 3.23 -14.15
C THR A 141 -4.24 1.78 -13.91
N VAL A 142 -5.01 0.82 -14.42
CA VAL A 142 -4.69 -0.61 -14.30
C VAL A 142 -3.49 -0.97 -15.15
N ALA A 143 -3.37 -0.43 -16.37
CA ALA A 143 -2.20 -0.59 -17.22
C ALA A 143 -0.92 -0.10 -16.53
N ALA A 144 -0.96 1.07 -15.89
CA ALA A 144 0.18 1.60 -15.13
C ALA A 144 0.63 0.67 -13.98
N ALA A 145 -0.29 -0.03 -13.33
CA ALA A 145 0.06 -1.07 -12.36
C ALA A 145 0.71 -2.29 -13.03
N LEU A 146 0.11 -2.79 -14.11
CA LEU A 146 0.59 -3.99 -14.81
C LEU A 146 2.01 -3.80 -15.38
N ASP A 147 2.37 -2.60 -15.84
CA ASP A 147 3.70 -2.28 -16.34
C ASP A 147 4.81 -2.42 -15.27
N GLU A 148 4.45 -2.37 -13.99
CA GLU A 148 5.37 -2.54 -12.87
C GLU A 148 5.46 -3.99 -12.35
N LEU A 149 4.69 -4.91 -12.94
CA LEU A 149 4.64 -6.33 -12.56
C LEU A 149 5.33 -7.20 -13.62
N PRO A 150 6.51 -7.79 -13.33
CA PRO A 150 7.19 -8.66 -14.28
C PRO A 150 6.33 -9.90 -14.63
N PRO A 151 6.18 -10.26 -15.91
CA PRO A 151 5.25 -11.31 -16.34
C PRO A 151 5.66 -12.74 -15.95
N ASP A 152 6.91 -12.94 -15.55
CA ASP A 152 7.47 -14.23 -15.13
C ASP A 152 7.32 -14.49 -13.62
N THR A 153 6.93 -13.48 -12.84
CA THR A 153 6.64 -13.64 -11.41
C THR A 153 5.22 -14.15 -11.18
N GLU A 154 4.93 -14.59 -9.95
CA GLU A 154 3.58 -15.02 -9.59
C GLU A 154 2.61 -13.85 -9.59
N ILE A 155 2.98 -12.72 -8.96
CA ILE A 155 2.16 -11.51 -8.97
C ILE A 155 1.84 -11.01 -10.39
N GLY A 156 2.79 -11.07 -11.33
CA GLY A 156 2.56 -10.64 -12.72
C GLY A 156 1.57 -11.54 -13.45
N ARG A 157 1.75 -12.86 -13.36
CA ARG A 157 0.81 -13.84 -13.95
C ARG A 157 -0.59 -13.70 -13.35
N ASN A 158 -0.69 -13.59 -12.03
CA ASN A 158 -1.97 -13.47 -11.34
C ASN A 158 -2.66 -12.15 -11.67
N ALA A 159 -1.93 -11.03 -11.75
CA ALA A 159 -2.50 -9.73 -12.11
C ALA A 159 -3.08 -9.74 -13.52
N GLN A 160 -2.33 -10.25 -14.51
CA GLN A 160 -2.80 -10.38 -15.87
C GLN A 160 -4.04 -11.29 -15.96
N HIS A 161 -4.04 -12.42 -15.25
CA HIS A 161 -5.18 -13.33 -15.22
C HIS A 161 -6.41 -12.70 -14.57
N ALA A 162 -6.25 -12.04 -13.42
CA ALA A 162 -7.35 -11.41 -12.69
C ALA A 162 -7.99 -10.27 -13.49
N VAL A 163 -7.19 -9.42 -14.13
CA VAL A 163 -7.67 -8.33 -14.99
C VAL A 163 -8.37 -8.91 -16.23
N LYS A 164 -7.84 -9.98 -16.83
CA LYS A 164 -8.53 -10.68 -17.93
C LYS A 164 -9.91 -11.20 -17.49
N LEU A 165 -10.02 -11.82 -16.32
CA LEU A 165 -11.32 -12.27 -15.78
C LEU A 165 -12.30 -11.09 -15.62
N ALA A 166 -11.82 -9.94 -15.14
CA ALA A 166 -12.64 -8.74 -15.02
C ALA A 166 -13.18 -8.24 -16.37
N HIS A 167 -12.36 -8.27 -17.43
CA HIS A 167 -12.80 -7.91 -18.77
C HIS A 167 -13.78 -8.92 -19.37
N ASP A 168 -13.53 -10.22 -19.19
CA ASP A 168 -14.42 -11.27 -19.71
C ASP A 168 -15.83 -11.20 -19.08
N PHE A 169 -15.93 -10.64 -17.86
CA PHE A 169 -17.17 -10.42 -17.12
C PHE A 169 -17.71 -8.98 -17.21
N ALA A 170 -17.12 -8.14 -18.08
CA ALA A 170 -17.57 -6.77 -18.25
C ALA A 170 -19.04 -6.73 -18.73
N GLY A 171 -19.90 -6.08 -17.95
CA GLY A 171 -21.32 -5.92 -18.28
C GLY A 171 -22.25 -6.95 -17.65
N ASP A 172 -21.76 -7.81 -16.75
CA ASP A 172 -22.62 -8.62 -15.89
C ASP A 172 -23.55 -7.73 -15.04
N THR A 173 -24.81 -8.13 -14.91
CA THR A 173 -25.83 -7.40 -14.13
C THR A 173 -25.54 -7.34 -12.63
N ALA A 174 -24.77 -8.28 -12.09
CA ALA A 174 -24.33 -8.29 -10.70
C ALA A 174 -23.04 -7.49 -10.46
N GLY A 175 -22.48 -6.84 -11.49
CA GLY A 175 -21.33 -5.95 -11.39
C GLY A 175 -20.08 -6.64 -10.85
N ALA A 176 -19.24 -5.90 -10.11
CA ALA A 176 -18.00 -6.44 -9.55
C ALA A 176 -18.20 -7.66 -8.63
N PHE A 177 -19.37 -7.79 -8.00
CA PHE A 177 -19.67 -8.91 -7.11
C PHE A 177 -19.72 -10.25 -7.84
N ALA A 178 -20.10 -10.27 -9.12
CA ALA A 178 -20.10 -11.47 -9.95
C ALA A 178 -18.72 -12.14 -10.05
N LEU A 179 -17.65 -11.36 -9.89
CA LEU A 179 -16.27 -11.79 -10.05
C LEU A 179 -15.73 -12.54 -8.82
N VAL A 180 -16.36 -12.37 -7.65
CA VAL A 180 -15.88 -12.91 -6.36
C VAL A 180 -15.62 -14.42 -6.41
N PRO A 181 -16.54 -15.29 -6.88
CA PRO A 181 -16.29 -16.72 -6.93
C PRO A 181 -15.11 -17.10 -7.83
N LEU A 182 -14.86 -16.35 -8.90
CA LEU A 182 -13.77 -16.62 -9.84
C LEU A 182 -12.42 -16.21 -9.25
N LEU A 183 -12.34 -15.03 -8.62
CA LEU A 183 -11.13 -14.59 -7.94
C LEU A 183 -10.78 -15.54 -6.78
N GLU A 184 -11.79 -15.94 -6.01
CA GLU A 184 -11.63 -16.91 -4.92
C GLU A 184 -11.04 -18.22 -5.42
N HIS A 185 -11.46 -18.74 -6.59
CA HIS A 185 -11.02 -20.04 -7.08
C HIS A 185 -9.80 -20.04 -8.01
N GLN A 186 -9.49 -18.92 -8.65
CA GLN A 186 -8.47 -18.88 -9.71
C GLN A 186 -7.26 -18.00 -9.40
N ILE A 187 -7.37 -17.11 -8.41
CA ILE A 187 -6.29 -16.20 -8.00
C ILE A 187 -5.85 -16.49 -6.57
N VAL A 188 -6.82 -16.74 -5.71
CA VAL A 188 -6.66 -16.92 -4.28
C VAL A 188 -6.26 -18.39 -4.02
N ASP A 189 -5.04 -18.64 -3.54
CA ASP A 189 -4.60 -20.02 -3.27
C ASP A 189 -5.37 -20.63 -2.10
N HIS A 190 -5.78 -21.90 -2.27
CA HIS A 190 -6.48 -22.70 -1.27
C HIS A 190 -5.57 -23.71 -0.57
N VAL A 191 -4.32 -23.88 -1.04
CA VAL A 191 -3.36 -24.83 -0.49
C VAL A 191 -2.59 -24.22 0.68
N TYR A 192 -2.09 -22.99 0.55
CA TYR A 192 -1.37 -22.30 1.62
C TYR A 192 -2.22 -21.21 2.30
N SER A 193 -2.41 -21.33 3.61
CA SER A 193 -3.24 -20.41 4.40
C SER A 193 -2.48 -19.12 4.75
N TYR A 194 -2.22 -18.27 3.76
CA TYR A 194 -1.55 -16.98 3.93
C TYR A 194 -2.22 -15.87 3.11
N GLY A 195 -3.25 -15.26 3.68
CA GLY A 195 -4.15 -14.33 2.99
C GLY A 195 -3.66 -12.90 2.75
N ILE A 196 -2.35 -12.66 2.81
CA ILE A 196 -1.75 -11.33 2.64
C ILE A 196 -0.59 -11.35 1.62
N ALA A 197 -0.53 -12.37 0.76
CA ALA A 197 0.44 -12.41 -0.31
C ALA A 197 0.13 -11.30 -1.33
N ALA A 198 1.12 -10.46 -1.66
CA ALA A 198 0.94 -9.38 -2.64
C ALA A 198 0.53 -9.94 -4.01
N ALA A 199 1.00 -11.15 -4.33
CA ALA A 199 0.66 -11.92 -5.53
C ALA A 199 -0.82 -12.28 -5.67
N GLU A 200 -1.65 -11.99 -4.66
CA GLU A 200 -3.09 -12.26 -4.67
C GLU A 200 -3.87 -10.99 -4.39
N THR A 201 -3.47 -10.21 -3.38
CA THR A 201 -4.23 -9.03 -2.95
C THR A 201 -4.17 -7.89 -3.96
N VAL A 202 -3.01 -7.68 -4.63
CA VAL A 202 -2.87 -6.68 -5.70
C VAL A 202 -3.66 -7.09 -6.95
N PRO A 203 -3.53 -8.31 -7.49
CA PRO A 203 -4.38 -8.79 -8.60
C PRO A 203 -5.88 -8.66 -8.34
N VAL A 204 -6.34 -9.04 -7.14
CA VAL A 204 -7.75 -8.90 -6.73
C VAL A 204 -8.19 -7.44 -6.76
N ALA A 205 -7.38 -6.53 -6.20
CA ALA A 205 -7.71 -5.11 -6.19
C ALA A 205 -7.79 -4.52 -7.61
N LEU A 206 -6.86 -4.87 -8.51
CA LEU A 206 -6.87 -4.44 -9.90
C LEU A 206 -8.11 -4.96 -10.65
N ALA A 207 -8.43 -6.24 -10.49
CA ALA A 207 -9.59 -6.86 -11.12
C ALA A 207 -10.91 -6.23 -10.64
N LEU A 208 -11.06 -5.98 -9.34
CA LEU A 208 -12.27 -5.37 -8.78
C LEU A 208 -12.38 -3.87 -9.12
N ALA A 209 -11.27 -3.15 -9.23
CA ALA A 209 -11.28 -1.77 -9.75
C ALA A 209 -11.70 -1.75 -11.23
N THR A 210 -11.25 -2.72 -12.02
CA THR A 210 -11.63 -2.89 -13.43
C THR A 210 -13.12 -3.21 -13.56
N ALA A 211 -13.60 -4.25 -12.88
CA ALA A 211 -14.98 -4.72 -12.97
C ALA A 211 -16.01 -3.71 -12.44
N SER A 212 -15.66 -2.96 -11.40
CA SER A 212 -16.51 -1.89 -10.84
C SER A 212 -16.44 -0.58 -11.65
N ARG A 213 -15.59 -0.51 -12.68
CA ARG A 213 -15.31 0.71 -13.45
C ARG A 213 -14.90 1.88 -12.54
N GLY A 214 -14.07 1.58 -11.54
CA GLY A 214 -13.62 2.58 -10.56
C GLY A 214 -14.63 2.91 -9.46
N THR A 215 -15.78 2.22 -9.39
CA THR A 215 -16.82 2.52 -8.40
C THR A 215 -16.49 1.93 -7.04
N VAL A 216 -16.07 2.78 -6.09
CA VAL A 216 -15.67 2.36 -4.73
C VAL A 216 -16.76 1.59 -3.98
N ALA A 217 -18.03 1.98 -4.17
CA ALA A 217 -19.19 1.36 -3.53
C ALA A 217 -19.45 -0.08 -4.03
N GLU A 218 -18.90 -0.47 -5.18
CA GLU A 218 -18.99 -1.84 -5.71
C GLU A 218 -17.71 -2.63 -5.42
N ALA A 219 -16.53 -2.03 -5.62
CA ALA A 219 -15.25 -2.73 -5.47
C ALA A 219 -14.95 -3.14 -4.03
N VAL A 220 -15.17 -2.25 -3.06
CA VAL A 220 -14.80 -2.49 -1.65
C VAL A 220 -15.64 -3.63 -1.04
N PRO A 221 -16.98 -3.66 -1.18
CA PRO A 221 -17.77 -4.77 -0.66
C PRO A 221 -17.47 -6.10 -1.35
N ALA A 222 -17.25 -6.09 -2.68
CA ALA A 222 -16.85 -7.30 -3.40
C ALA A 222 -15.50 -7.85 -2.88
N ALA A 223 -14.52 -6.97 -2.65
CA ALA A 223 -13.23 -7.34 -2.09
C ALA A 223 -13.37 -7.91 -0.66
N ALA A 224 -14.28 -7.34 0.14
CA ALA A 224 -14.52 -7.79 1.52
C ALA A 224 -15.15 -9.19 1.59
N CYS A 225 -15.80 -9.65 0.52
CA CYS A 225 -16.36 -10.99 0.42
C CYS A 225 -15.33 -12.07 0.07
N LEU A 226 -14.11 -11.69 -0.35
CA LEU A 226 -13.00 -12.61 -0.56
C LEU A 226 -12.30 -12.88 0.77
N SER A 227 -12.89 -13.77 1.57
CA SER A 227 -12.60 -13.94 3.00
C SER A 227 -11.11 -14.06 3.34
N ARG A 228 -10.31 -14.72 2.50
CA ARG A 228 -8.89 -14.94 2.74
C ARG A 228 -8.08 -13.65 2.58
N VAL A 229 -8.41 -12.82 1.61
CA VAL A 229 -7.70 -11.56 1.30
C VAL A 229 -8.41 -10.31 1.85
N ALA A 230 -9.51 -10.49 2.58
CA ALA A 230 -10.38 -9.41 3.08
C ALA A 230 -9.69 -8.42 4.04
N ASP A 231 -8.51 -8.75 4.55
CA ASP A 231 -7.73 -7.88 5.42
C ASP A 231 -7.08 -6.71 4.63
N SER A 232 -6.53 -6.99 3.45
CA SER A 232 -5.80 -5.99 2.64
C SER A 232 -6.49 -5.64 1.32
N ALA A 233 -7.17 -6.59 0.66
CA ALA A 233 -7.77 -6.36 -0.65
C ALA A 233 -8.83 -5.22 -0.65
N PRO A 234 -9.71 -5.08 0.36
CA PRO A 234 -10.65 -3.96 0.40
C PRO A 234 -9.97 -2.59 0.52
N ALA A 235 -8.88 -2.52 1.29
CA ALA A 235 -8.11 -1.29 1.43
C ALA A 235 -7.40 -0.91 0.12
N LEU A 236 -6.81 -1.88 -0.58
CA LEU A 236 -6.16 -1.66 -1.88
C LEU A 236 -7.19 -1.28 -2.96
N ALA A 237 -8.30 -2.02 -3.06
CA ALA A 237 -9.38 -1.70 -3.99
C ALA A 237 -9.98 -0.31 -3.69
N GLY A 238 -10.16 0.03 -2.41
CA GLY A 238 -10.64 1.33 -1.97
C GLY A 238 -9.67 2.47 -2.29
N ALA A 239 -8.36 2.25 -2.18
CA ALA A 239 -7.35 3.24 -2.55
C ALA A 239 -7.38 3.51 -4.07
N LEU A 240 -7.43 2.47 -4.90
CA LEU A 240 -7.50 2.60 -6.36
C LEU A 240 -8.78 3.31 -6.82
N THR A 241 -9.94 2.79 -6.39
CA THR A 241 -11.25 3.33 -6.77
C THR A 241 -11.52 4.70 -6.14
N GLY A 242 -11.00 4.97 -4.94
CA GLY A 242 -11.07 6.28 -4.30
C GLY A 242 -10.20 7.33 -5.02
N ALA A 243 -9.02 6.96 -5.53
CA ALA A 243 -8.20 7.85 -6.36
C ALA A 243 -8.88 8.18 -7.70
N LEU A 244 -9.58 7.19 -8.30
CA LEU A 244 -10.34 7.35 -9.54
C LEU A 244 -11.61 8.20 -9.37
N GLY A 245 -12.39 7.93 -8.32
CA GLY A 245 -13.69 8.58 -8.08
C GLY A 245 -13.64 9.86 -7.25
N GLY A 246 -12.52 10.10 -6.56
CA GLY A 246 -12.35 11.22 -5.63
C GLY A 246 -13.11 11.04 -4.31
N GLY A 247 -12.86 11.93 -3.35
CA GLY A 247 -13.42 11.82 -2.00
C GLY A 247 -14.95 11.86 -1.93
N ALA A 248 -15.61 12.54 -2.87
CA ALA A 248 -17.07 12.62 -2.94
C ALA A 248 -17.74 11.29 -3.37
N ALA A 249 -16.98 10.37 -3.98
CA ALA A 249 -17.50 9.04 -4.34
C ALA A 249 -17.61 8.09 -3.14
N ILE A 250 -16.97 8.43 -2.00
CA ILE A 250 -16.97 7.58 -0.81
C ILE A 250 -18.26 7.84 -0.01
N PRO A 251 -19.07 6.81 0.31
CA PRO A 251 -20.28 6.98 1.11
C PRO A 251 -19.98 7.60 2.49
N ALA A 252 -20.75 8.61 2.88
CA ALA A 252 -20.57 9.30 4.16
C ALA A 252 -20.54 8.36 5.38
N PRO A 253 -21.42 7.32 5.50
CA PRO A 253 -21.34 6.38 6.61
C PRO A 253 -20.03 5.60 6.68
N TRP A 254 -19.37 5.35 5.53
CA TRP A 254 -18.08 4.67 5.49
C TRP A 254 -16.97 5.61 5.95
N LEU A 255 -16.97 6.85 5.46
CA LEU A 255 -16.05 7.88 5.90
C LEU A 255 -16.14 8.06 7.42
N ASP A 256 -17.33 8.29 7.95
CA ASP A 256 -17.54 8.54 9.39
C ASP A 256 -17.09 7.36 10.26
N ALA A 257 -17.22 6.13 9.78
CA ALA A 257 -16.81 4.93 10.51
C ALA A 257 -15.28 4.76 10.64
N CYS A 258 -14.49 5.28 9.69
CA CYS A 258 -13.04 5.10 9.67
C CYS A 258 -12.23 6.42 9.68
N ARG A 259 -12.89 7.57 9.80
CA ARG A 259 -12.28 8.91 9.74
C ARG A 259 -11.17 9.13 10.75
N THR A 260 -11.35 8.64 11.98
CA THR A 260 -10.41 8.90 13.07
C THR A 260 -9.58 7.66 13.37
N LEU A 261 -8.25 7.82 13.38
CA LEU A 261 -7.35 6.72 13.68
C LEU A 261 -7.47 6.27 15.15
N SER A 262 -7.66 4.96 15.36
CA SER A 262 -7.67 4.35 16.69
C SER A 262 -6.29 4.24 17.35
N GLY A 263 -5.21 4.44 16.59
CA GLY A 263 -3.83 4.32 17.08
C GLY A 263 -3.35 2.89 17.35
N CYS A 264 -3.99 1.87 16.77
CA CYS A 264 -3.65 0.46 17.03
C CYS A 264 -2.20 0.09 16.68
N ALA A 265 -1.71 0.57 15.53
CA ALA A 265 -0.34 0.30 15.07
C ALA A 265 0.67 1.24 15.73
N LEU A 266 0.38 2.54 15.70
CA LEU A 266 1.18 3.60 16.30
C LEU A 266 0.32 4.38 17.29
N PRO A 267 0.43 4.13 18.61
CA PRO A 267 -0.44 4.74 19.63
C PRO A 267 -0.43 6.28 19.59
N ARG A 268 0.70 6.88 19.24
CA ARG A 268 0.87 8.33 19.09
C ARG A 268 0.01 8.98 17.99
N LEU A 269 -0.57 8.18 17.08
CA LEU A 269 -1.45 8.67 16.01
C LEU A 269 -2.94 8.54 16.37
N ALA A 270 -3.29 8.04 17.56
CA ALA A 270 -4.67 7.98 18.01
C ALA A 270 -5.33 9.36 17.97
N GLY A 271 -6.54 9.44 17.43
CA GLY A 271 -7.29 10.69 17.31
C GLY A 271 -6.98 11.52 16.05
N THR A 272 -6.04 11.09 15.20
CA THR A 272 -5.75 11.78 13.93
C THR A 272 -6.95 11.63 12.98
N ASP A 273 -7.43 12.75 12.43
CA ASP A 273 -8.45 12.79 11.38
C ASP A 273 -7.78 12.55 10.00
N LEU A 274 -8.19 11.47 9.32
CA LEU A 274 -7.65 11.09 8.02
C LEU A 274 -8.05 12.06 6.90
N VAL A 275 -9.22 12.69 6.99
CA VAL A 275 -9.69 13.66 5.99
C VAL A 275 -8.90 14.96 6.13
N GLU A 276 -8.66 15.41 7.37
CA GLU A 276 -7.79 16.56 7.64
C GLU A 276 -6.36 16.29 7.13
N LEU A 277 -5.80 15.11 7.46
CA LEU A 277 -4.47 14.72 7.02
C LEU A 277 -4.36 14.67 5.48
N ALA A 278 -5.36 14.13 4.79
CA ALA A 278 -5.41 14.14 3.34
C ALA A 278 -5.45 15.57 2.76
N GLY A 279 -6.19 16.48 3.40
CA GLY A 279 -6.20 17.90 3.05
C GLY A 279 -4.82 18.55 3.18
N LEU A 280 -4.11 18.31 4.29
CA LEU A 280 -2.76 18.82 4.52
C LEU A 280 -1.75 18.29 3.48
N LEU A 281 -1.87 17.01 3.09
CA LEU A 281 -1.06 16.43 2.03
C LEU A 281 -1.34 17.10 0.68
N ALA A 282 -2.61 17.29 0.33
CA ALA A 282 -3.01 17.97 -0.91
C ALA A 282 -2.52 19.42 -0.96
N ASP A 283 -2.58 20.14 0.16
CA ASP A 283 -2.09 21.52 0.24
C ASP A 283 -0.56 21.63 0.09
N THR A 284 0.17 20.69 0.70
CA THR A 284 1.64 20.63 0.58
C THR A 284 2.08 20.40 -0.87
N LEU A 285 1.32 19.62 -1.65
CA LEU A 285 1.59 19.38 -3.06
C LEU A 285 1.29 20.61 -3.93
N ARG A 286 0.25 21.37 -3.60
CA ARG A 286 -0.10 22.62 -4.28
C ARG A 286 0.88 23.75 -3.97
N HIS A 287 1.43 23.77 -2.75
CA HIS A 287 2.33 24.82 -2.27
C HIS A 287 3.60 24.21 -1.66
N PRO A 288 4.53 23.71 -2.49
CA PRO A 288 5.75 23.10 -2.00
C PRO A 288 6.58 24.14 -1.20
N PRO A 289 7.07 23.80 0.00
CA PRO A 289 7.84 24.73 0.81
C PRO A 289 9.15 25.12 0.08
N GLY A 290 9.24 26.41 -0.29
CA GLY A 290 10.37 27.03 -1.00
C GLY A 290 10.09 27.50 -2.42
N GLY A 291 8.82 27.57 -2.86
CA GLY A 291 8.37 28.23 -4.09
C GLY A 291 7.88 29.66 -3.84
#